data_AF-A0A1B6M4U1-F1
#
_entry.id   AF-A0A1B6M4U1-F1
#
_cell.length_a   1.000
_cell.length_b   1.000
_cell.length_c   1.000
_cell.angle_alpha   90.00
_cell.angle_beta   90.00
_cell.angle_gamma   90.00
#
_symmetry.space_group_name_H-M   'P 1'
#
loop_
_entity.id
_entity.type
_entity.pdbx_description
1 polymer ?
#
loop_
_entity_poly.entity_id
_entity_poly.type
_entity_poly.pdbx_seq_one_letter_code
_entity_poly.pdbx_strand_id
1 'polypeptide(L)'
;MDQVADWFRALQMTNEQIKEERKDMQPYQAIPSPVVELIFLVCSLFRMPAEVRYLSVEMFDRFVTLHFLDLRSKVWKKDLNLAREQWKKVEEKLREQTPLRILSCVQIASKFVLHSKALRPKDIQEYLKTEGREYTLNMILSSEMRVWKTLKFKIH
;
A
#
# COMPACT_ATOMS: atom_id res chain seq x y z
N MET A 1 -10.39 -30.30 21.69
CA MET A 1 -9.26 -29.41 21.35
C MET A 1 -9.79 -28.00 21.42
N ASP A 2 -9.13 -27.15 22.20
CA ASP A 2 -9.58 -25.79 22.43
C ASP A 2 -9.23 -24.95 21.20
N GLN A 3 -10.18 -24.85 20.27
CA GLN A 3 -9.99 -24.18 18.98
C GLN A 3 -9.42 -22.76 19.17
N VAL A 4 -9.82 -22.07 20.24
CA VAL A 4 -9.35 -20.72 20.56
C VAL A 4 -7.84 -20.71 20.82
N ALA A 5 -7.32 -21.68 21.59
CA ALA A 5 -5.89 -21.80 21.84
C ALA A 5 -5.10 -22.09 20.57
N ASP A 6 -5.65 -22.90 19.66
CA ASP A 6 -5.02 -23.20 18.37
C ASP A 6 -5.00 -21.95 17.46
N TRP A 7 -6.07 -21.16 17.43
CA TRP A 7 -6.12 -19.87 16.71
C TRP A 7 -5.10 -18.86 17.25
N PHE A 8 -4.98 -18.74 18.58
CA PHE A 8 -3.99 -17.85 19.19
C PHE A 8 -2.57 -18.24 18.86
N ARG A 9 -2.24 -19.55 18.87
CA ARG A 9 -0.93 -20.04 18.45
C ARG A 9 -0.65 -19.73 16.99
N ALA A 10 -1.62 -19.95 16.09
CA ALA A 10 -1.48 -19.64 14.67
C ALA A 10 -1.24 -18.14 14.43
N LEU A 11 -1.97 -17.27 15.14
CA LEU A 11 -1.77 -15.83 15.08
C LEU A 11 -0.40 -15.42 15.61
N GLN A 12 0.05 -16.02 16.72
CA GLN A 12 1.36 -15.75 17.27
C GLN A 12 2.48 -16.14 16.29
N MET A 13 2.41 -17.33 15.70
CA MET A 13 3.37 -17.78 14.68
C MET A 13 3.39 -16.85 13.47
N THR A 14 2.22 -16.40 13.01
CA THR A 14 2.10 -15.44 11.91
C THR A 14 2.76 -14.11 12.25
N ASN A 15 2.53 -13.60 13.46
CA ASN A 15 3.14 -12.36 13.93
C ASN A 15 4.67 -12.46 14.07
N GLU A 16 5.18 -13.60 14.53
CA GLU A 16 6.62 -13.87 14.61
C GLU A 16 7.25 -13.92 13.21
N GLN A 17 6.61 -14.60 12.25
CA GLN A 17 7.06 -14.62 10.87
C GLN A 17 7.09 -13.22 10.25
N ILE A 18 6.04 -12.41 10.46
CA ILE A 18 5.99 -11.03 9.97
C ILE A 18 7.11 -10.18 10.61
N LYS A 19 7.38 -10.35 11.90
CA LYS A 19 8.49 -9.66 12.58
C LYS A 19 9.83 -10.04 11.98
N GLU A 20 10.07 -11.32 11.70
CA GLU A 20 11.33 -11.77 11.09
C GLU A 20 11.45 -11.28 9.65
N GLU A 21 10.39 -11.34 8.84
CA GLU A 21 10.36 -10.79 7.47
C GLU A 21 10.65 -9.28 7.43
N ARG A 22 10.34 -8.55 8.51
CA ARG A 22 10.56 -7.11 8.65
C ARG A 22 11.80 -6.74 9.46
N LYS A 23 12.54 -7.70 9.97
CA LYS A 23 13.70 -7.46 10.85
C LYS A 23 14.81 -6.66 10.16
N ASP A 24 14.97 -6.87 8.85
CA ASP A 24 15.93 -6.15 8.00
C ASP A 24 15.32 -4.87 7.39
N MET A 25 14.00 -4.64 7.54
CA MET A 25 13.40 -3.35 7.22
C MET A 25 13.79 -2.38 8.33
N GLN A 26 14.47 -1.30 7.98
CA GLN A 26 15.08 -0.43 8.98
C GLN A 26 14.05 0.05 10.02
N PRO A 27 14.42 0.09 11.32
CA PRO A 27 13.61 0.77 12.31
C PRO A 27 13.43 2.23 11.88
N TYR A 28 12.30 2.86 12.20
CA TYR A 28 11.92 4.25 11.84
C TYR A 28 11.15 4.47 10.52
N GLN A 29 10.77 3.42 9.78
CA GLN A 29 10.04 3.56 8.52
C GLN A 29 8.52 3.38 8.62
N ALA A 30 7.93 3.49 9.82
CA ALA A 30 6.47 3.55 9.93
C ALA A 30 5.97 4.72 9.09
N ILE A 31 4.95 4.48 8.26
CA ILE A 31 4.27 5.54 7.54
C ILE A 31 3.97 6.70 8.51
N PRO A 32 4.31 7.96 8.19
CA PRO A 32 4.02 9.10 9.04
C PRO A 32 2.52 9.17 9.42
N SER A 33 2.22 9.59 10.65
CA SER A 33 0.83 9.72 11.15
C SER A 33 -0.10 10.47 10.19
N PRO A 34 0.30 11.59 9.53
CA PRO A 34 -0.58 12.27 8.58
C PRO A 34 -1.01 11.41 7.39
N VAL A 35 -0.17 10.47 6.96
CA VAL A 35 -0.51 9.56 5.86
C VAL A 35 -1.42 8.43 6.36
N VAL A 36 -1.23 7.95 7.59
CA VAL A 36 -2.16 7.02 8.24
C VAL A 36 -3.54 7.67 8.37
N GLU A 37 -3.60 8.92 8.83
CA GLU A 37 -4.82 9.73 8.90
C GLU A 37 -5.47 9.90 7.52
N LEU A 38 -4.67 10.16 6.48
CA LEU A 38 -5.16 10.24 5.11
C LEU A 38 -5.79 8.91 4.64
N ILE A 39 -5.15 7.78 4.90
CA ILE A 39 -5.70 6.45 4.58
C ILE A 39 -7.02 6.22 5.33
N PHE A 40 -7.07 6.61 6.61
CA PHE A 40 -8.28 6.50 7.43
C PHE A 40 -9.41 7.42 6.92
N LEU A 41 -9.08 8.62 6.47
CA LEU A 41 -10.03 9.56 5.89
C LEU A 41 -10.61 9.00 4.58
N VAL A 42 -9.75 8.48 3.69
CA VAL A 42 -10.18 7.81 2.44
C VAL A 42 -11.09 6.63 2.74
N CYS A 43 -10.70 5.78 3.69
CA CYS A 43 -11.54 4.66 4.10
C CYS A 43 -12.88 5.12 4.68
N SER A 44 -12.91 6.21 5.43
CA SER A 44 -14.13 6.77 6.00
C SER A 44 -15.05 7.35 4.91
N LEU A 45 -14.48 8.02 3.90
CA LEU A 45 -15.20 8.53 2.73
C LEU A 45 -15.94 7.39 2.01
N PHE A 46 -15.27 6.25 1.81
CA PHE A 46 -15.86 5.06 1.19
C PHE A 46 -16.62 4.15 2.17
N ARG A 47 -16.81 4.57 3.44
CA ARG A 47 -17.52 3.81 4.49
C ARG A 47 -16.97 2.40 4.71
N MET A 48 -15.64 2.26 4.64
CA MET A 48 -14.93 1.00 4.85
C MET A 48 -14.86 0.65 6.35
N PRO A 49 -14.98 -0.64 6.69
CA PRO A 49 -14.91 -1.12 8.08
C PRO A 49 -13.46 -1.06 8.61
N ALA A 50 -13.30 -1.29 9.91
CA ALA A 50 -12.01 -1.12 10.60
C ALA A 50 -10.93 -2.06 10.04
N GLU A 51 -11.30 -3.30 9.71
CA GLU A 51 -10.41 -4.32 9.16
C GLU A 51 -9.77 -3.85 7.85
N VAL A 52 -10.55 -3.21 6.97
CA VAL A 52 -10.04 -2.64 5.71
C VAL A 52 -9.10 -1.47 6.01
N ARG A 53 -9.38 -0.63 7.01
CA ARG A 53 -8.53 0.52 7.37
C ARG A 53 -7.15 0.06 7.80
N TYR A 54 -7.09 -0.84 8.78
CA TYR A 54 -5.82 -1.34 9.31
C TYR A 54 -5.04 -2.14 8.26
N LEU A 55 -5.72 -2.97 7.47
CA LEU A 55 -5.09 -3.71 6.38
C LEU A 55 -4.53 -2.77 5.31
N SER A 56 -5.26 -1.69 4.96
CA SER A 56 -4.78 -0.71 3.97
C SER A 56 -3.50 -0.01 4.41
N VAL A 57 -3.39 0.33 5.70
CA VAL A 57 -2.18 0.93 6.29
C VAL A 57 -1.02 -0.04 6.23
N GLU A 58 -1.23 -1.29 6.67
CA GLU A 58 -0.21 -2.34 6.64
C GLU A 58 0.30 -2.59 5.21
N MET A 59 -0.61 -2.67 4.25
CA MET A 59 -0.28 -2.90 2.85
C MET A 59 0.50 -1.72 2.26
N PHE A 60 0.11 -0.49 2.60
CA PHE A 60 0.80 0.71 2.11
C PHE A 60 2.21 0.82 2.70
N ASP A 61 2.40 0.47 3.97
CA ASP A 61 3.69 0.53 4.68
C ASP A 61 4.72 -0.38 4.00
N ARG A 62 4.31 -1.63 3.76
CA ARG A 62 5.13 -2.60 3.02
C ARG A 62 5.36 -2.18 1.58
N PHE A 63 4.32 -1.70 0.90
CA PHE A 63 4.44 -1.27 -0.48
C PHE A 63 5.48 -0.15 -0.62
N VAL A 64 5.40 0.89 0.20
CA VAL A 64 6.34 2.03 0.14
C VAL A 64 7.76 1.56 0.42
N THR A 65 7.96 0.72 1.42
CA THR A 65 9.28 0.20 1.78
C THR A 65 9.88 -0.62 0.63
N LEU A 66 9.15 -1.57 0.08
CA LEU A 66 9.61 -2.41 -1.03
C LEU A 66 9.80 -1.59 -2.31
N HIS A 67 8.91 -0.65 -2.59
CA HIS A 67 9.01 0.20 -3.77
C HIS A 67 10.21 1.14 -3.69
N PHE A 68 10.50 1.70 -2.51
CA PHE A 68 11.67 2.53 -2.26
C PHE A 68 12.97 1.73 -2.45
N LEU A 69 13.05 0.51 -1.92
CA LEU A 69 14.23 -0.35 -2.08
C LEU A 69 14.49 -0.69 -3.57
N ASP A 70 13.43 -1.00 -4.32
CA ASP A 70 13.49 -1.25 -5.76
C ASP A 70 13.98 -0.01 -6.52
N LEU A 71 13.43 1.17 -6.24
CA LEU A 71 13.84 2.43 -6.86
C LEU A 71 15.29 2.80 -6.53
N ARG A 72 15.69 2.66 -5.25
CA ARG A 72 17.06 2.92 -4.80
C ARG A 72 18.05 2.04 -5.57
N SER A 73 17.75 0.76 -5.75
CA SER A 73 18.60 -0.16 -6.51
C SER A 73 18.77 0.22 -7.99
N LYS A 74 17.77 0.89 -8.58
CA LYS A 74 17.78 1.31 -9.99
C LYS A 74 18.49 2.63 -10.22
N VAL A 75 18.34 3.58 -9.29
CA VAL A 75 18.86 4.95 -9.40
C VAL A 75 20.30 5.05 -8.92
N TRP A 76 20.67 4.34 -7.85
CA TRP A 76 22.00 4.42 -7.26
C TRP A 76 23.03 3.63 -8.07
N LYS A 77 23.42 4.19 -9.22
CA LYS A 77 24.51 3.71 -10.08
C LYS A 77 25.84 4.39 -9.70
N LYS A 78 26.94 4.01 -10.37
CA LYS A 78 28.30 4.51 -10.06
C LYS A 78 28.46 6.04 -10.14
N ASP A 79 27.61 6.74 -10.89
CA ASP A 79 27.63 8.20 -11.00
C ASP A 79 26.62 8.85 -10.03
N LEU A 80 27.15 9.49 -8.98
CA LEU A 80 26.36 10.11 -7.93
C LEU A 80 25.62 11.37 -8.37
N ASN A 81 26.17 12.13 -9.34
CA ASN A 81 25.54 13.36 -9.81
C ASN A 81 24.33 13.04 -10.69
N LEU A 82 24.49 12.07 -11.59
CA LEU A 82 23.39 11.55 -12.39
C LEU A 82 22.31 10.89 -11.51
N ALA A 83 22.72 10.14 -10.49
CA ALA A 83 21.79 9.52 -9.54
C ALA A 83 20.94 10.56 -8.80
N ARG A 84 21.52 11.69 -8.38
CA ARG A 84 20.80 12.77 -7.70
C ARG A 84 19.75 13.43 -8.60
N GLU A 85 20.08 13.71 -9.86
CA GLU A 85 19.13 14.29 -10.80
C GLU A 85 17.98 13.31 -11.13
N GLN A 86 18.31 12.04 -11.34
CA GLN A 86 17.32 10.99 -11.55
C GLN A 86 16.42 10.80 -10.33
N TRP A 87 16.98 10.89 -9.12
CA TRP A 87 16.23 10.77 -7.88
C TRP A 87 15.16 11.85 -7.73
N LYS A 88 15.49 13.11 -8.06
CA LYS A 88 14.51 14.21 -8.04
C LYS A 88 13.32 13.95 -8.97
N LYS A 89 13.58 13.44 -10.19
CA LYS A 89 12.51 13.07 -11.14
C LYS A 89 11.67 11.88 -10.63
N VAL A 90 12.28 10.96 -9.90
CA VAL A 90 11.56 9.83 -9.27
C VAL A 90 10.69 10.31 -8.12
N GLU A 91 11.19 11.21 -7.28
CA GLU A 91 10.47 11.79 -6.15
C GLU A 91 9.21 12.55 -6.60
N GLU A 92 9.33 13.37 -7.64
CA GLU A 92 8.18 14.10 -8.22
C GLU A 92 7.09 13.13 -8.72
N LYS A 93 7.49 12.07 -9.44
CA LYS A 93 6.57 11.03 -9.92
C LYS A 93 5.93 10.24 -8.78
N LEU A 94 6.69 9.95 -7.72
CA LEU A 94 6.15 9.27 -6.54
C LEU A 94 5.05 10.11 -5.90
N ARG A 95 5.30 11.40 -5.66
CA ARG A 95 4.33 12.34 -5.08
C ARG A 95 3.03 12.38 -5.89
N GLU A 96 3.11 12.42 -7.22
CA GLU A 96 1.93 12.42 -8.08
C GLU A 96 1.13 11.12 -8.00
N GLN A 97 1.82 9.97 -7.88
CA GLN A 97 1.20 8.64 -7.88
C GLN A 97 0.72 8.18 -6.51
N THR A 98 1.26 8.74 -5.41
CA THR A 98 0.94 8.34 -4.03
C THR A 98 -0.57 8.24 -3.75
N PRO A 99 -1.42 9.23 -4.11
CA PRO A 99 -2.86 9.12 -3.87
C PRO A 99 -3.49 7.91 -4.55
N LEU A 100 -3.07 7.62 -5.79
CA LEU A 100 -3.55 6.44 -6.53
C LEU A 100 -3.05 5.15 -5.88
N ARG A 101 -1.82 5.11 -5.34
CA ARG A 101 -1.31 3.94 -4.61
C ARG A 101 -2.10 3.68 -3.33
N ILE A 102 -2.44 4.72 -2.58
CA ILE A 102 -3.28 4.62 -1.38
C ILE A 102 -4.65 4.02 -1.75
N LEU A 103 -5.31 4.57 -2.77
CA LEU A 103 -6.60 4.05 -3.25
C LEU A 103 -6.49 2.60 -3.75
N SER A 104 -5.39 2.22 -4.39
CA SER A 104 -5.12 0.83 -4.79
C SER A 104 -4.96 -0.10 -3.58
N CYS A 105 -4.27 0.31 -2.51
CA CYS A 105 -4.17 -0.47 -1.28
C CYS A 105 -5.56 -0.68 -0.63
N VAL A 106 -6.36 0.39 -0.53
CA VAL A 106 -7.74 0.33 -0.01
C VAL A 106 -8.61 -0.59 -0.86
N GLN A 107 -8.44 -0.53 -2.18
CA GLN A 107 -9.16 -1.40 -3.10
C GLN A 107 -8.85 -2.88 -2.86
N ILE A 108 -7.58 -3.26 -2.78
CA ILE A 108 -7.19 -4.66 -2.54
C ILE A 108 -7.67 -5.12 -1.17
N ALA A 109 -7.47 -4.31 -0.13
CA ALA A 109 -7.93 -4.61 1.22
C ALA A 109 -9.47 -4.82 1.26
N SER A 110 -10.22 -3.97 0.58
CA SER A 110 -11.69 -4.10 0.50
C SER A 110 -12.11 -5.38 -0.24
N LYS A 111 -11.40 -5.79 -1.30
CA LYS A 111 -11.67 -7.04 -2.02
C LYS A 111 -11.42 -8.26 -1.15
N PHE A 112 -10.40 -8.21 -0.29
CA PHE A 112 -10.09 -9.29 0.63
C PHE A 112 -11.12 -9.42 1.76
N VAL A 113 -11.52 -8.31 2.38
CA VAL A 113 -12.39 -8.34 3.57
C VAL A 113 -13.86 -8.43 3.21
N LEU A 114 -14.31 -7.67 2.19
CA LEU A 114 -15.73 -7.43 1.94
C LEU A 114 -16.33 -8.23 0.79
N HIS A 115 -15.51 -9.02 0.06
CA HIS A 115 -15.90 -9.79 -1.12
C HIS A 115 -16.84 -9.03 -2.09
N SER A 116 -18.17 -9.14 -1.91
CA SER A 116 -19.20 -8.50 -2.75
C SER A 116 -19.40 -7.00 -2.52
N LYS A 117 -18.97 -6.45 -1.38
CA LYS A 117 -19.08 -5.00 -1.06
C LYS A 117 -17.75 -4.26 -1.23
N ALA A 118 -16.83 -4.84 -2.00
CA ALA A 118 -15.52 -4.26 -2.25
C ALA A 118 -15.59 -2.95 -3.05
N LEU A 119 -14.60 -2.09 -2.84
CA LEU A 119 -14.46 -0.82 -3.56
C LEU A 119 -14.24 -1.07 -5.06
N ARG A 120 -15.12 -0.52 -5.90
CA ARG A 120 -15.03 -0.76 -7.35
C ARG A 120 -14.07 0.25 -7.98
N PRO A 121 -13.37 -0.12 -9.07
CA PRO A 121 -12.51 0.82 -9.78
C PRO A 121 -13.25 2.06 -10.30
N LYS A 122 -14.55 1.93 -10.59
CA LYS A 122 -15.41 3.05 -11.02
C LYS A 122 -15.62 4.08 -9.92
N ASP A 123 -15.79 3.64 -8.66
CA ASP A 123 -16.00 4.53 -7.52
C ASP A 123 -14.70 5.35 -7.26
N ILE A 124 -13.53 4.72 -7.42
CA ILE A 124 -12.22 5.38 -7.36
C ILE A 124 -12.05 6.38 -8.50
N GLN A 125 -12.48 6.02 -9.71
CA GLN A 125 -12.40 6.89 -10.89
C GLN A 125 -13.24 8.16 -10.70
N GLU A 126 -14.46 8.02 -10.19
CA GLU A 126 -15.35 9.15 -9.91
C GLU A 126 -14.75 10.08 -8.85
N TYR A 127 -14.21 9.51 -7.77
CA TYR A 127 -13.51 10.28 -6.73
C TYR A 127 -12.27 11.01 -7.26
N LEU A 128 -11.45 10.36 -8.09
CA LEU A 128 -10.27 11.02 -8.67
C LEU A 128 -10.67 12.15 -9.63
N LYS A 129 -11.78 11.98 -10.34
CA LYS A 129 -12.34 13.02 -11.22
C LYS A 129 -12.81 14.23 -10.42
N THR A 130 -13.43 14.06 -9.25
CA THR A 130 -13.82 15.18 -8.38
C THR A 130 -12.61 15.95 -7.84
N GLU A 131 -11.49 15.26 -7.63
CA GLU A 131 -10.21 15.85 -7.22
C GLU A 131 -9.42 16.47 -8.39
N GLY A 132 -10.02 16.59 -9.58
CA GLY A 132 -9.40 17.17 -10.77
C GLY A 132 -8.33 16.29 -11.43
N ARG A 133 -8.30 14.98 -11.12
CA ARG A 133 -7.32 14.03 -11.66
C ARG A 133 -8.00 13.06 -12.63
N GLU A 134 -7.64 13.17 -13.90
CA GLU A 134 -8.16 12.26 -14.93
C GLU A 134 -7.34 10.96 -14.97
N TYR A 135 -7.91 9.90 -14.38
CA TYR A 135 -7.40 8.55 -14.53
C TYR A 135 -8.39 7.67 -15.30
N THR A 136 -7.85 6.85 -16.21
CA THR A 136 -8.65 5.80 -16.86
C THR A 136 -8.78 4.58 -15.95
N LEU A 137 -9.83 3.79 -16.13
CA LEU A 137 -10.00 2.51 -15.42
C LEU A 137 -8.77 1.60 -15.60
N ASN A 138 -8.17 1.58 -16.79
CA ASN A 138 -6.96 0.81 -17.07
C ASN A 138 -5.77 1.27 -16.23
N MET A 139 -5.62 2.59 -15.98
CA MET A 139 -4.57 3.12 -15.11
C MET A 139 -4.79 2.72 -13.65
N ILE A 140 -6.04 2.73 -13.18
CA ILE A 140 -6.40 2.31 -11.81
C ILE A 140 -6.09 0.82 -11.63
N LEU A 141 -6.53 -0.03 -12.56
CA LEU A 141 -6.26 -1.47 -12.53
C LEU A 141 -4.77 -1.79 -12.65
N SER A 142 -4.04 -1.04 -13.50
CA SER A 142 -2.58 -1.17 -13.61
C SER A 142 -1.88 -0.76 -12.32
N SER A 143 -2.41 0.24 -11.62
CA SER A 143 -1.90 0.65 -10.32
C SER A 143 -2.13 -0.41 -9.25
N GLU A 144 -3.35 -0.96 -9.20
CA GLU A 144 -3.72 -2.06 -8.32
C GLU A 144 -2.78 -3.25 -8.53
N MET A 145 -2.63 -3.70 -9.78
CA MET A 145 -1.76 -4.81 -10.13
C MET A 145 -0.29 -4.54 -9.76
N ARG A 146 0.17 -3.29 -9.87
CA ARG A 146 1.53 -2.94 -9.45
C ARG A 146 1.72 -3.09 -7.95
N VAL A 147 0.82 -2.54 -7.14
CA VAL A 147 0.87 -2.69 -5.67
C VAL A 147 0.88 -4.18 -5.31
N TRP A 148 -0.02 -4.94 -5.93
CA TRP A 148 -0.16 -6.37 -5.68
C TRP A 148 1.10 -7.19 -6.01
N LYS A 149 1.74 -6.90 -7.15
CA LYS A 149 3.01 -7.52 -7.54
C LYS A 149 4.16 -7.12 -6.62
N THR A 150 4.24 -5.85 -6.22
CA THR A 150 5.27 -5.38 -5.28
C THR A 150 5.17 -6.08 -3.93
N LEU A 151 3.94 -6.33 -3.47
CA LEU A 151 3.68 -7.10 -2.24
C LEU A 151 3.86 -8.62 -2.43
N LYS A 152 4.31 -9.08 -3.60
CA LYS A 152 4.49 -10.50 -3.94
C LYS A 152 3.22 -11.32 -3.69
N PHE A 153 2.05 -10.74 -3.96
CA PHE A 153 0.74 -11.39 -3.76
C PHE A 153 0.44 -11.79 -2.30
N LYS A 154 1.16 -11.22 -1.32
CA LYS A 154 0.90 -11.42 0.11
C LYS A 154 0.01 -10.31 0.65
N ILE A 155 -1.00 -10.69 1.43
CA ILE A 155 -1.93 -9.78 2.13
C ILE A 155 -1.48 -9.51 3.56
N HIS A 156 -0.83 -10.50 4.17
CA HIS A 156 -0.22 -10.48 5.49
C HIS A 156 1.15 -11.14 5.34
#